data_AF-A0A933CIT4-F1
#
_entry.id   AF-A0A933CIT4-F1
#
_cell.length_a   1.000
_cell.length_b   1.000
_cell.length_c   1.000
_cell.angle_alpha   90.00
_cell.angle_beta   90.00
_cell.angle_gamma   90.00
#
_symmetry.space_group_name_H-M   'P 1'
#
loop_
_entity.id
_entity.type
_entity.pdbx_description
1 polymer ?
#
loop_
_entity_poly.entity_id
_entity_poly.type
_entity_poly.pdbx_seq_one_letter_code
_entity_poly.pdbx_strand_id
1 'polypeptide(L)'
;MALEALPGWADEINRRRDHITPDGLNGLLGAYTVTMPLGEALARQQIDPLALDAWVKAQLAPKATSAEDPPSVSVTEALLHRIAGDPRAFWTEFFAQKFGELKITVPAMPRLSAKIRSWIEDWSLLPIFLPKTITQDVYPSNWIQSAWDRHLDPSTIKRYSLPGRWAVVELIRKPDWNDPKGYGNDRLIHELGIKTRFKTSWGHLRATLCPQTTRLWGLKKAAVRPLTAEEWNFFGNILLELNRLHGTLFPDLGATNSWEWTENAYGSADRVIVGNRDFGGLAAVCRSWSSGPSDFVGFRLLGVL
;
A
#
# COMPACT_ATOMS: atom_id res chain seq x y z
N MET A 1 -3.77 -24.55 4.69
CA MET A 1 -4.34 -24.23 3.36
C MET A 1 -5.58 -23.39 3.60
N ALA A 2 -5.50 -22.09 3.41
CA ALA A 2 -6.63 -21.17 3.54
C ALA A 2 -6.68 -20.35 2.25
N LEU A 3 -7.75 -20.53 1.48
CA LEU A 3 -8.15 -19.60 0.44
C LEU A 3 -9.21 -18.73 1.10
N GLU A 4 -8.88 -17.50 1.43
CA GLU A 4 -9.91 -16.50 1.64
C GLU A 4 -10.47 -16.15 0.26
N ALA A 5 -11.63 -16.72 -0.06
CA ALA A 5 -12.45 -16.19 -1.14
C ALA A 5 -12.79 -14.73 -0.77
N LEU A 6 -12.43 -13.79 -1.64
CA LEU A 6 -12.89 -12.40 -1.49
C LEU A 6 -14.42 -12.40 -1.33
N PRO A 7 -14.98 -11.65 -0.37
CA PRO A 7 -16.42 -11.56 -0.18
C PRO A 7 -17.10 -11.20 -1.51
N GLY A 8 -18.03 -12.04 -1.97
CA GLY A 8 -18.77 -11.86 -3.22
C GLY A 8 -18.33 -12.74 -4.40
N TRP A 9 -17.24 -13.53 -4.29
CA TRP A 9 -16.82 -14.43 -5.37
C TRP A 9 -17.82 -15.57 -5.63
N ALA A 10 -18.31 -16.20 -4.55
CA ALA A 10 -19.33 -17.24 -4.63
C ALA A 10 -20.65 -16.69 -5.19
N ASP A 11 -21.01 -15.45 -4.85
CA ASP A 11 -22.22 -14.81 -5.33
C ASP A 11 -22.12 -14.44 -6.81
N GLU A 12 -20.97 -13.95 -7.29
CA GLU A 12 -20.79 -13.59 -8.71
C GLU A 12 -20.71 -14.81 -9.62
N ILE A 13 -20.06 -15.89 -9.17
CA ILE A 13 -20.06 -17.19 -9.87
C ILE A 13 -21.48 -17.76 -9.91
N ASN A 14 -22.20 -17.77 -8.79
CA ASN A 14 -23.58 -18.27 -8.75
C ASN A 14 -24.53 -17.41 -9.60
N ARG A 15 -24.35 -16.09 -9.63
CA ARG A 15 -25.18 -15.16 -10.42
C ARG A 15 -24.98 -15.32 -11.93
N ARG A 16 -23.82 -15.83 -12.36
CA ARG A 16 -23.47 -16.01 -13.78
C ARG A 16 -23.41 -17.47 -14.23
N ARG A 17 -23.67 -18.42 -13.32
CA ARG A 17 -23.53 -19.87 -13.53
C ARG A 17 -24.30 -20.38 -14.75
N ASP A 18 -25.48 -19.81 -15.01
CA ASP A 18 -26.35 -20.26 -16.10
C ASP A 18 -26.06 -19.57 -17.44
N HIS A 19 -25.09 -18.63 -17.48
CA HIS A 19 -24.77 -17.79 -18.64
C HIS A 19 -23.29 -17.73 -19.01
N ILE A 20 -22.42 -18.45 -18.29
CA ILE A 20 -20.99 -18.50 -18.59
C ILE A 20 -20.71 -19.65 -19.57
N THR A 21 -20.22 -19.30 -20.76
CA THR A 21 -19.60 -20.26 -21.66
C THR A 21 -18.24 -20.72 -21.11
N PRO A 22 -17.74 -21.91 -21.48
CA PRO A 22 -16.40 -22.36 -21.08
C PRO A 22 -15.29 -21.33 -21.35
N ASP A 23 -15.39 -20.59 -22.47
CA ASP A 23 -14.46 -19.52 -22.82
C ASP A 23 -14.62 -18.27 -21.94
N GLY A 24 -15.87 -17.95 -21.53
CA GLY A 24 -16.16 -16.90 -20.57
C GLY A 24 -15.62 -17.19 -19.18
N LEU A 25 -15.60 -18.47 -18.77
CA LEU A 25 -15.00 -18.92 -17.51
C LEU A 25 -13.47 -18.79 -17.54
N ASN A 26 -12.85 -19.20 -18.65
CA ASN A 26 -11.40 -19.08 -18.85
C ASN A 26 -10.96 -17.61 -18.92
N GLY A 27 -11.76 -16.72 -19.50
CA GLY A 27 -11.50 -15.27 -19.48
C GLY A 27 -11.61 -14.68 -18.08
N LEU A 28 -12.57 -15.16 -17.27
CA LEU A 28 -12.73 -14.75 -15.88
C LEU A 28 -11.56 -15.24 -15.01
N LEU A 29 -11.08 -16.46 -15.22
CA LEU A 29 -9.98 -17.07 -14.48
C LEU A 29 -8.60 -16.56 -14.94
N GLY A 30 -8.44 -16.24 -16.23
CA GLY A 30 -7.21 -15.69 -16.80
C GLY A 30 -6.85 -14.27 -16.31
N ALA A 31 -7.78 -13.59 -15.62
CA ALA A 31 -7.55 -12.31 -14.97
C ALA A 31 -6.94 -12.43 -13.55
N TYR A 32 -6.74 -13.65 -13.03
CA TYR A 32 -6.28 -13.87 -11.66
C TYR A 32 -5.08 -14.82 -11.58
N THR A 33 -4.03 -14.38 -10.90
CA THR A 33 -2.82 -15.18 -10.66
C THR A 33 -3.06 -16.12 -9.48
N VAL A 34 -3.18 -17.43 -9.75
CA VAL A 34 -3.14 -18.46 -8.71
C VAL A 34 -1.67 -18.74 -8.36
N THR A 35 -1.23 -18.39 -7.15
CA THR A 35 0.11 -18.74 -6.68
C THR A 35 0.08 -20.11 -6.01
N MET A 36 0.70 -21.11 -6.64
CA MET A 36 0.95 -22.43 -6.06
C MET A 36 2.37 -22.50 -5.48
N PRO A 37 2.61 -23.22 -4.38
CA PRO A 37 3.96 -23.51 -3.91
C PRO A 37 4.75 -24.30 -4.97
N LEU A 38 6.02 -23.94 -5.14
CA LEU A 38 6.92 -24.60 -6.08
C LEU A 38 7.21 -26.03 -5.57
N GLY A 39 6.66 -27.04 -6.28
CA GLY A 39 6.84 -28.46 -5.95
C GLY A 39 5.80 -29.40 -6.57
N GLU A 40 4.60 -28.89 -6.91
CA GLU A 40 3.48 -29.69 -7.45
C GLU A 40 3.02 -29.26 -8.86
N ALA A 41 3.79 -28.40 -9.54
CA ALA A 41 3.50 -28.04 -10.92
C ALA A 41 3.98 -29.16 -11.87
N LEU A 42 3.22 -30.25 -11.98
CA LEU A 42 3.32 -31.14 -13.12
C LEU A 42 2.73 -30.45 -14.35
N ALA A 43 3.51 -30.45 -15.42
CA ALA A 43 3.28 -29.76 -16.67
C ALA A 43 1.91 -30.07 -17.29
N ARG A 44 1.20 -29.01 -17.71
CA ARG A 44 0.14 -29.00 -18.75
C ARG A 44 -0.79 -30.23 -18.79
N GLN A 45 -1.35 -30.66 -17.66
CA GLN A 45 -2.55 -31.49 -17.70
C GLN A 45 -3.78 -30.58 -17.76
N GLN A 46 -4.66 -30.84 -18.72
CA GLN A 46 -6.02 -30.31 -18.69
C GLN A 46 -6.61 -30.69 -17.33
N ILE A 47 -6.90 -29.70 -16.49
CA ILE A 47 -7.53 -29.95 -15.20
C ILE A 47 -8.91 -30.51 -15.50
N ASP A 48 -9.15 -31.76 -15.12
CA ASP A 48 -10.44 -32.41 -15.24
C ASP A 48 -11.49 -31.56 -14.49
N PRO A 49 -12.55 -31.07 -15.16
CA PRO A 49 -13.60 -30.28 -14.52
C PRO A 49 -14.25 -30.99 -13.32
N LEU A 50 -14.30 -32.33 -13.32
CA LEU A 50 -14.82 -33.11 -12.19
C LEU A 50 -13.84 -33.13 -11.01
N ALA A 51 -12.53 -33.17 -11.27
CA ALA A 51 -11.52 -33.07 -10.22
C ALA A 51 -11.49 -31.67 -9.59
N LEU A 52 -11.69 -30.62 -10.40
CA LEU A 52 -11.82 -29.25 -9.92
C LEU A 52 -13.10 -29.06 -9.09
N ASP A 53 -14.24 -29.57 -9.55
CA ASP A 53 -15.51 -29.51 -8.81
C ASP A 53 -15.45 -30.30 -7.50
N ALA A 54 -14.84 -31.49 -7.51
CA ALA A 54 -14.61 -32.29 -6.30
C ALA A 54 -13.68 -31.59 -5.31
N TRP A 55 -12.61 -30.94 -5.80
CA TRP A 55 -11.71 -30.15 -4.97
C TRP A 55 -12.39 -28.90 -4.40
N VAL A 56 -13.15 -28.16 -5.21
CA VAL A 56 -13.94 -27.00 -4.75
C VAL A 56 -14.95 -27.43 -3.68
N LYS A 57 -15.68 -28.53 -3.89
CA LYS A 57 -16.61 -29.09 -2.90
C LYS A 57 -15.89 -29.55 -1.63
N ALA A 58 -14.68 -30.09 -1.72
CA ALA A 58 -13.89 -30.48 -0.55
C ALA A 58 -13.34 -29.28 0.25
N GLN A 59 -13.09 -28.14 -0.40
CA GLN A 59 -12.70 -26.89 0.28
C GLN A 59 -13.91 -26.12 0.85
N LEU A 60 -15.08 -26.25 0.22
CA LEU A 60 -16.34 -25.65 0.66
C LEU A 60 -17.10 -26.52 1.66
N ALA A 61 -16.73 -27.79 1.82
CA ALA A 61 -17.20 -28.60 2.93
C ALA A 61 -16.81 -27.89 4.23
N PRO A 62 -17.75 -27.65 5.16
CA PRO A 62 -17.46 -26.94 6.39
C PRO A 62 -16.41 -27.71 7.17
N LYS A 63 -15.15 -27.29 7.05
CA LYS A 63 -14.12 -27.66 8.02
C LYS A 63 -14.61 -27.13 9.34
N ALA A 64 -14.74 -28.01 10.33
CA ALA A 64 -14.86 -27.59 11.71
C ALA A 64 -13.58 -26.82 12.06
N THR A 65 -13.61 -25.51 11.85
CA THR A 65 -12.59 -24.58 12.30
C THR A 65 -12.82 -24.38 13.78
N SER A 66 -11.91 -24.94 14.57
CA SER A 66 -11.53 -24.33 15.84
C SER A 66 -11.32 -22.84 15.58
N ALA A 67 -12.09 -22.00 16.26
CA ALA A 67 -12.00 -20.55 16.17
C ALA A 67 -10.62 -20.12 16.74
N GLU A 68 -9.63 -19.99 15.87
CA GLU A 68 -8.56 -19.03 16.12
C GLU A 68 -9.06 -17.71 15.53
N ASP A 69 -9.20 -16.71 16.41
CA ASP A 69 -9.64 -15.36 16.05
C ASP A 69 -8.85 -14.83 14.85
N PRO A 70 -9.48 -14.05 13.94
CA PRO A 70 -8.71 -13.28 12.95
C PRO A 70 -7.66 -12.48 13.72
N PRO A 71 -6.41 -12.36 13.22
CA PRO A 71 -5.34 -11.69 13.97
C PRO A 71 -5.87 -10.35 14.49
N SER A 72 -5.98 -10.28 15.80
CA SER A 72 -6.72 -9.22 16.45
C SER A 72 -5.94 -7.92 16.36
N VAL A 73 -6.65 -6.79 16.47
CA VAL A 73 -6.07 -5.44 16.56
C VAL A 73 -4.84 -5.38 17.50
N SER A 74 -4.79 -6.25 18.51
CA SER A 74 -3.66 -6.36 19.44
C SER A 74 -2.33 -6.75 18.78
N VAL A 75 -2.31 -7.52 17.68
CA VAL A 75 -1.05 -7.91 17.02
C VAL A 75 -0.44 -6.70 16.29
N THR A 76 -1.26 -5.93 15.58
CA THR A 76 -0.82 -4.68 14.93
C THR A 76 -0.34 -3.66 15.98
N GLU A 77 -1.09 -3.50 17.08
CA GLU A 77 -0.69 -2.59 18.17
C GLU A 77 0.63 -3.02 18.83
N ALA A 78 0.80 -4.32 19.11
CA ALA A 78 2.04 -4.86 19.67
C ALA A 78 3.24 -4.63 18.74
N LEU A 79 3.05 -4.80 17.42
CA LEU A 79 4.10 -4.52 16.45
C LEU A 79 4.42 -3.02 16.39
N LEU A 80 3.41 -2.15 16.35
CA LEU A 80 3.62 -0.71 16.39
C LEU A 80 4.36 -0.27 17.65
N HIS A 81 4.02 -0.86 18.81
CA HIS A 81 4.73 -0.62 20.07
C HIS A 81 6.19 -1.11 20.00
N ARG A 82 6.45 -2.28 19.42
CA ARG A 82 7.82 -2.78 19.18
C ARG A 82 8.62 -1.83 18.29
N ILE A 83 8.01 -1.37 17.19
CA ILE A 83 8.63 -0.40 16.27
C ILE A 83 8.91 0.91 17.00
N ALA A 84 7.97 1.42 17.80
CA ALA A 84 8.13 2.67 18.53
C ALA A 84 9.18 2.58 19.66
N GLY A 85 9.33 1.40 20.29
CA GLY A 85 10.26 1.17 21.39
C GLY A 85 11.74 1.22 20.97
N ASP A 86 12.10 0.52 19.89
CA ASP A 86 13.43 0.64 19.26
C ASP A 86 13.32 0.57 17.72
N PRO A 87 12.99 1.72 17.09
CA PRO A 87 12.83 1.79 15.64
C PRO A 87 14.09 1.36 14.91
N ARG A 88 15.27 1.72 15.42
CA ARG A 88 16.54 1.43 14.76
C ARG A 88 16.79 -0.07 14.74
N ALA A 89 16.66 -0.74 15.88
CA ALA A 89 16.87 -2.18 15.96
C ALA A 89 15.87 -2.92 15.08
N PHE A 90 14.58 -2.55 15.14
CA PHE A 90 13.54 -3.16 14.32
C PHE A 90 13.86 -3.06 12.82
N TRP A 91 14.12 -1.86 12.30
CA TRP A 91 14.39 -1.69 10.86
C TRP A 91 15.73 -2.31 10.45
N THR A 92 16.72 -2.37 11.34
CA THR A 92 17.98 -3.09 11.07
C THR A 92 17.73 -4.58 10.86
N GLU A 93 16.97 -5.21 11.76
CA GLU A 93 16.59 -6.63 11.67
C GLU A 93 15.76 -6.89 10.40
N PHE A 94 14.74 -6.06 10.16
CA PHE A 94 13.89 -6.17 8.98
C PHE A 94 14.70 -6.09 7.68
N PHE A 95 15.59 -5.10 7.54
CA PHE A 95 16.40 -4.95 6.34
C PHE A 95 17.45 -6.04 6.19
N ALA A 96 18.06 -6.52 7.27
CA ALA A 96 18.97 -7.66 7.21
C ALA A 96 18.24 -8.94 6.76
N GLN A 97 17.00 -9.14 7.20
CA GLN A 97 16.19 -10.28 6.79
C GLN A 97 15.77 -10.20 5.31
N LYS A 98 15.42 -9.01 4.81
CA LYS A 98 14.89 -8.83 3.44
C LYS A 98 15.95 -8.59 2.38
N PHE A 99 17.03 -7.94 2.76
CA PHE A 99 18.06 -7.45 1.86
C PHE A 99 19.45 -7.83 2.36
N GLY A 100 19.62 -9.02 2.94
CA GLY A 100 20.85 -9.42 3.64
C GLY A 100 22.15 -9.30 2.83
N GLU A 101 22.08 -9.29 1.51
CA GLU A 101 23.21 -9.03 0.61
C GLU A 101 23.57 -7.53 0.52
N LEU A 102 22.61 -6.65 0.76
CA LEU A 102 22.80 -5.21 0.83
C LEU A 102 23.23 -4.80 2.23
N LYS A 103 24.39 -4.13 2.34
CA LYS A 103 24.87 -3.55 3.59
C LYS A 103 24.08 -2.27 3.93
N ILE A 104 22.86 -2.43 4.43
CA ILE A 104 22.02 -1.31 4.84
C ILE A 104 22.36 -0.91 6.28
N THR A 105 22.87 0.31 6.45
CA THR A 105 23.10 0.89 7.78
C THR A 105 21.92 1.76 8.17
N VAL A 106 21.18 1.35 9.21
CA VAL A 106 20.11 2.16 9.79
C VAL A 106 20.71 3.10 10.85
N PRO A 107 20.69 4.43 10.63
CA PRO A 107 21.20 5.38 11.60
C PRO A 107 20.30 5.46 12.83
N ALA A 108 20.83 5.98 13.93
CA ALA A 108 20.00 6.29 15.10
C ALA A 108 18.84 7.22 14.72
N MET A 109 17.65 6.92 15.25
CA MET A 109 16.49 7.78 15.03
C MET A 109 16.73 9.14 15.71
N PRO A 110 16.43 10.26 15.02
CA PRO A 110 16.46 11.58 15.65
C PRO A 110 15.60 11.60 16.92
N ARG A 111 16.06 12.32 17.94
CA ARG A 111 15.27 12.50 19.16
C ARG A 111 13.97 13.23 18.81
N LEU A 112 12.85 12.51 18.94
CA LEU A 112 11.53 13.08 18.76
C LEU A 112 11.10 13.85 20.00
N SER A 113 10.43 14.98 19.80
CA SER A 113 9.75 15.68 20.89
C SER A 113 8.64 14.78 21.47
N ALA A 114 8.29 14.99 22.74
CA ALA A 114 7.15 14.29 23.35
C ALA A 114 5.86 14.46 22.53
N LYS A 115 5.69 15.64 21.92
CA LYS A 115 4.59 15.98 21.02
C LYS A 115 4.56 15.07 19.79
N ILE A 116 5.70 14.87 19.12
CA ILE A 116 5.77 13.98 17.93
C ILE A 116 5.54 12.52 18.30
N ARG A 117 6.03 12.07 19.46
CA ARG A 117 5.77 10.70 19.94
C ARG A 117 4.28 10.46 20.20
N SER A 118 3.63 11.40 20.89
CA SER A 118 2.17 11.34 21.10
C SER A 118 1.41 11.33 19.77
N TRP A 119 1.86 12.06 18.74
CA TRP A 119 1.21 12.02 17.41
C TRP A 119 1.42 10.73 16.64
N ILE A 120 2.55 10.06 16.80
CA ILE A 120 2.78 8.74 16.18
C ILE A 120 1.69 7.77 16.60
N GLU A 121 1.32 7.82 17.88
CA GLU A 121 0.21 7.04 18.45
C GLU A 121 -1.14 7.61 18.00
N ASP A 122 -1.37 8.90 18.21
CA ASP A 122 -2.67 9.57 18.00
C ASP A 122 -3.14 9.61 16.54
N TRP A 123 -2.21 9.68 15.58
CA TRP A 123 -2.49 9.82 14.14
C TRP A 123 -2.05 8.60 13.33
N SER A 124 -1.74 7.50 14.01
CA SER A 124 -1.32 6.24 13.37
C SER A 124 -0.19 6.48 12.36
N LEU A 125 0.86 7.17 12.77
CA LEU A 125 2.04 7.37 11.91
C LEU A 125 3.01 6.22 12.13
N LEU A 126 3.63 5.71 11.07
CA LEU A 126 4.71 4.74 11.17
C LEU A 126 6.07 5.44 11.03
N PRO A 127 6.94 5.38 12.06
CA PRO A 127 8.34 5.70 11.89
C PRO A 127 9.02 4.67 10.99
N ILE A 128 9.62 5.13 9.89
CA ILE A 128 10.30 4.29 8.92
C ILE A 128 11.62 4.93 8.46
N PHE A 129 12.66 4.11 8.31
CA PHE A 129 13.88 4.52 7.62
C PHE A 129 13.75 4.19 6.13
N LEU A 130 14.02 5.17 5.27
CA LEU A 130 13.97 5.01 3.82
C LEU A 130 15.40 4.88 3.27
N PRO A 131 15.93 3.66 3.07
CA PRO A 131 17.34 3.43 2.75
C PRO A 131 17.67 3.83 1.30
N LYS A 132 18.62 4.75 1.13
CA LYS A 132 19.03 5.25 -0.20
C LYS A 132 19.59 4.17 -1.14
N THR A 133 20.12 3.08 -0.58
CA THR A 133 20.69 1.96 -1.32
C THR A 133 19.64 1.05 -1.95
N ILE A 134 18.37 1.17 -1.55
CA ILE A 134 17.29 0.37 -2.13
C ILE A 134 16.66 1.11 -3.31
N THR A 135 16.62 0.40 -4.43
CA THR A 135 15.98 0.75 -5.69
C THR A 135 15.14 -0.44 -6.17
N GLN A 136 14.22 -0.24 -7.14
CA GLN A 136 13.27 -1.30 -7.54
C GLN A 136 13.98 -2.53 -8.17
N ASP A 137 15.15 -2.35 -8.77
CA ASP A 137 15.99 -3.42 -9.34
C ASP A 137 16.58 -4.38 -8.29
N VAL A 138 16.66 -3.95 -7.03
CA VAL A 138 17.14 -4.79 -5.91
C VAL A 138 16.00 -5.23 -4.98
N TYR A 139 14.76 -5.06 -5.40
CA TYR A 139 13.61 -5.59 -4.65
C TYR A 139 13.64 -7.11 -4.61
N PRO A 140 13.21 -7.73 -3.49
CA PRO A 140 12.90 -9.15 -3.45
C PRO A 140 11.94 -9.52 -4.58
N SER A 141 12.07 -10.72 -5.14
CA SER A 141 11.26 -11.17 -6.29
C SER A 141 9.76 -11.18 -6.02
N ASN A 142 9.35 -11.27 -4.75
CA ASN A 142 7.95 -11.22 -4.33
C ASN A 142 7.41 -9.80 -4.09
N TRP A 143 8.24 -8.77 -4.24
CA TRP A 143 7.82 -7.37 -4.11
C TRP A 143 7.33 -6.83 -5.44
N ILE A 144 6.27 -6.03 -5.37
CA ILE A 144 5.60 -5.47 -6.53
C ILE A 144 6.37 -4.24 -6.99
N GLN A 145 6.91 -4.30 -8.21
CA GLN A 145 7.52 -3.14 -8.87
C GLN A 145 6.47 -2.26 -9.53
N SER A 146 6.78 -0.99 -9.69
CA SER A 146 5.88 -0.05 -10.36
C SER A 146 5.98 -0.19 -11.89
N ALA A 147 4.83 -0.22 -12.57
CA ALA A 147 4.73 -0.37 -14.02
C ALA A 147 4.78 0.99 -14.74
N TRP A 148 5.96 1.63 -14.72
CA TRP A 148 6.16 3.01 -15.19
C TRP A 148 5.80 3.26 -16.65
N ASP A 149 6.09 2.30 -17.51
CA ASP A 149 5.94 2.35 -18.97
C ASP A 149 4.54 1.95 -19.45
N ARG A 150 3.67 1.48 -18.54
CA ARG A 150 2.33 1.01 -18.91
C ARG A 150 1.42 2.13 -19.41
N HIS A 151 1.49 3.30 -18.78
CA HIS A 151 0.59 4.43 -19.02
C HIS A 151 1.30 5.78 -19.15
N LEU A 152 2.61 5.81 -18.96
CA LEU A 152 3.41 7.03 -18.99
C LEU A 152 4.64 6.82 -19.88
N ASP A 153 5.16 7.92 -20.43
CA ASP A 153 6.50 7.94 -20.99
C ASP A 153 7.51 8.16 -19.84
N PRO A 154 8.33 7.15 -19.47
CA PRO A 154 9.25 7.26 -18.35
C PRO A 154 10.31 8.36 -18.54
N SER A 155 10.62 8.76 -19.77
CA SER A 155 11.62 9.80 -20.07
C SER A 155 11.18 11.19 -19.57
N THR A 156 9.89 11.38 -19.37
CA THR A 156 9.29 12.63 -18.88
C THR A 156 9.13 12.67 -17.36
N ILE A 157 9.45 11.56 -16.68
CA ILE A 157 9.31 11.41 -15.24
C ILE A 157 10.66 11.63 -14.59
N LYS A 158 10.70 12.57 -13.64
CA LYS A 158 11.81 12.63 -12.69
C LYS A 158 11.64 11.51 -11.66
N ARG A 159 12.48 10.49 -11.76
CA ARG A 159 12.57 9.38 -10.80
C ARG A 159 13.40 9.81 -9.58
N TYR A 160 13.04 9.32 -8.41
CA TYR A 160 13.73 9.64 -7.16
C TYR A 160 14.23 8.36 -6.48
N SER A 161 15.49 8.36 -6.05
CA SER A 161 15.98 7.36 -5.11
C SER A 161 15.39 7.61 -3.72
N LEU A 162 15.30 6.56 -2.91
CA LEU A 162 14.94 6.73 -1.50
C LEU A 162 15.93 7.68 -0.80
N PRO A 163 15.46 8.51 0.14
CA PRO A 163 16.21 9.67 0.60
C PRO A 163 17.30 9.40 1.65
N GLY A 164 17.46 8.16 2.12
CA GLY A 164 18.46 7.77 3.12
C GLY A 164 18.23 8.38 4.50
N ARG A 165 16.97 8.54 4.92
CA ARG A 165 16.62 9.25 6.16
C ARG A 165 15.38 8.68 6.82
N TRP A 166 15.20 9.07 8.08
CA TRP A 166 14.00 8.78 8.85
C TRP A 166 12.83 9.62 8.36
N ALA A 167 11.65 8.99 8.36
CA ALA A 167 10.39 9.60 8.06
C ALA A 167 9.30 9.03 8.98
N VAL A 168 8.19 9.75 9.07
CA VAL A 168 6.91 9.25 9.58
C VAL A 168 5.90 9.28 8.45
N VAL A 169 5.15 8.20 8.27
CA VAL A 169 4.16 8.06 7.19
C VAL A 169 2.82 7.64 7.77
N GLU A 170 1.74 8.25 7.31
CA GLU A 170 0.39 7.88 7.77
C GLU A 170 0.06 6.42 7.42
N LEU A 171 -0.46 5.66 8.40
CA LEU A 171 -1.01 4.32 8.23
C LEU A 171 -2.52 4.32 7.95
N ILE A 172 -3.05 5.43 7.47
CA ILE A 172 -4.46 5.51 7.12
C ILE A 172 -4.79 4.61 5.92
N ARG A 173 -5.94 3.92 5.99
CA ARG A 173 -6.44 3.10 4.89
C ARG A 173 -6.88 4.00 3.74
N LYS A 174 -6.40 3.67 2.53
CA LYS A 174 -6.85 4.32 1.31
C LYS A 174 -8.27 3.81 0.97
N PRO A 175 -9.30 4.67 0.88
CA PRO A 175 -10.65 4.25 0.53
C PRO A 175 -10.83 4.09 -0.98
N ASP A 176 -11.93 3.48 -1.42
CA ASP A 176 -12.41 3.67 -2.78
C ASP A 176 -12.88 5.13 -2.97
N TRP A 177 -12.75 5.70 -4.17
CA TRP A 177 -13.10 7.11 -4.39
C TRP A 177 -14.59 7.40 -4.24
N ASN A 178 -15.42 6.37 -4.42
CA ASN A 178 -16.87 6.42 -4.26
C ASN A 178 -17.32 5.97 -2.86
N ASP A 179 -16.40 5.69 -1.93
CA ASP A 179 -16.77 5.40 -0.53
C ASP A 179 -17.29 6.68 0.13
N PRO A 180 -18.56 6.74 0.57
CA PRO A 180 -19.12 7.92 1.22
C PRO A 180 -18.43 8.26 2.54
N LYS A 181 -17.76 7.30 3.19
CA LYS A 181 -16.98 7.55 4.40
C LYS A 181 -15.62 8.17 4.09
N GLY A 182 -15.13 8.02 2.86
CA GLY A 182 -13.80 8.45 2.46
C GLY A 182 -12.71 7.84 3.36
N TYR A 183 -11.67 8.62 3.65
CA TYR A 183 -10.61 8.21 4.55
C TYR A 183 -11.17 8.11 5.98
N GLY A 184 -11.32 6.88 6.49
CA GLY A 184 -11.92 6.63 7.81
C GLY A 184 -11.03 7.10 8.96
N ASN A 185 -11.63 7.68 10.01
CA ASN A 185 -10.96 8.18 11.22
C ASN A 185 -9.81 9.16 10.94
N ASP A 186 -9.99 10.01 9.94
CA ASP A 186 -8.98 10.93 9.44
C ASP A 186 -8.79 12.17 10.34
N ARG A 187 -8.12 11.95 11.47
CA ARG A 187 -7.87 12.99 12.48
C ARG A 187 -7.05 14.14 11.92
N LEU A 188 -6.08 13.87 11.04
CA LEU A 188 -5.29 14.93 10.41
C LEU A 188 -6.19 15.90 9.63
N ILE A 189 -7.10 15.36 8.82
CA ILE A 189 -7.99 16.18 7.99
C ILE A 189 -8.96 17.02 8.84
N HIS A 190 -9.45 16.45 9.94
CA HIS A 190 -10.24 17.19 10.93
C HIS A 190 -9.44 18.36 11.53
N GLU A 191 -8.19 18.12 11.97
CA GLU A 191 -7.32 19.16 12.54
C GLU A 191 -6.92 20.23 11.50
N LEU A 192 -6.81 19.86 10.23
CA LEU A 192 -6.57 20.80 9.13
C LEU A 192 -7.84 21.58 8.73
N GLY A 193 -9.01 21.22 9.26
CA GLY A 193 -10.28 21.87 8.96
C GLY A 193 -10.74 21.70 7.52
N ILE A 194 -10.34 20.62 6.84
CA ILE A 194 -10.79 20.31 5.48
C ILE A 194 -11.78 19.14 5.47
N LYS A 195 -12.68 19.10 4.49
CA LYS A 195 -13.80 18.13 4.49
C LYS A 195 -13.41 16.74 3.98
N THR A 196 -12.43 16.67 3.09
CA THR A 196 -12.04 15.43 2.42
C THR A 196 -10.62 15.56 1.87
N ARG A 197 -9.92 14.43 1.74
CA ARG A 197 -8.63 14.35 1.01
C ARG A 197 -8.80 14.40 -0.50
N PHE A 198 -9.98 14.01 -0.99
CA PHE A 198 -10.36 14.21 -2.39
C PHE A 198 -10.68 15.69 -2.65
N LYS A 199 -11.00 16.04 -3.89
CA LYS A 199 -11.32 17.42 -4.30
C LYS A 199 -10.23 18.43 -3.95
N THR A 200 -9.00 17.95 -3.77
CA THR A 200 -7.84 18.75 -3.42
C THR A 200 -6.90 18.78 -4.62
N SER A 201 -6.64 19.97 -5.15
CA SER A 201 -5.64 20.13 -6.21
C SER A 201 -4.23 19.97 -5.66
N TRP A 202 -3.29 19.59 -6.52
CA TRP A 202 -1.88 19.51 -6.15
C TRP A 202 -1.35 20.83 -5.60
N GLY A 203 -1.74 21.95 -6.22
CA GLY A 203 -1.34 23.29 -5.80
C GLY A 203 -1.78 23.60 -4.37
N HIS A 204 -3.03 23.30 -4.01
CA HIS A 204 -3.54 23.51 -2.65
C HIS A 204 -2.84 22.58 -1.64
N LEU A 205 -2.68 21.30 -1.99
CA LEU A 205 -1.97 20.31 -1.19
C LEU A 205 -0.56 20.78 -0.82
N ARG A 206 0.23 21.22 -1.81
CA ARG A 206 1.62 21.63 -1.59
C ARG A 206 1.76 22.99 -0.95
N ALA A 207 0.99 23.99 -1.40
CA ALA A 207 1.17 25.36 -0.95
C ALA A 207 0.51 25.63 0.41
N THR A 208 -0.53 24.88 0.77
CA THR A 208 -1.35 25.14 1.97
C THR A 208 -1.26 23.98 2.97
N LEU A 209 -1.70 22.79 2.58
CA LEU A 209 -1.88 21.68 3.51
C LEU A 209 -0.55 21.12 4.03
N CYS A 210 0.47 20.99 3.18
CA CYS A 210 1.79 20.51 3.61
C CYS A 210 2.46 21.46 4.62
N PRO A 211 2.50 22.80 4.41
CA PRO A 211 2.99 23.73 5.42
C PRO A 211 2.17 23.75 6.72
N GLN A 212 0.84 23.66 6.63
CA GLN A 212 -0.02 23.57 7.81
C GLN A 212 0.29 22.30 8.60
N THR A 213 0.38 21.15 7.92
CA THR A 213 0.73 19.86 8.53
C THR A 213 2.13 19.92 9.13
N THR A 214 3.11 20.55 8.47
CA THR A 214 4.47 20.74 9.02
C THR A 214 4.43 21.47 10.37
N ARG A 215 3.65 22.55 10.47
CA ARG A 215 3.46 23.29 11.73
C ARG A 215 2.71 22.47 12.77
N LEU A 216 1.64 21.80 12.32
CA LEU A 216 0.81 20.95 13.15
C LEU A 216 1.69 19.88 13.80
N TRP A 217 2.54 19.20 13.00
CA TRP A 217 3.48 18.15 13.38
C TRP A 217 4.78 18.68 14.01
N GLY A 218 4.91 19.98 14.25
CA GLY A 218 6.08 20.57 14.91
C GLY A 218 7.42 20.23 14.23
N LEU A 219 7.42 19.94 12.93
CA LEU A 219 8.60 19.57 12.17
C LEU A 219 9.31 20.82 11.63
N LYS A 220 10.57 20.64 11.19
CA LYS A 220 11.31 21.70 10.50
C LYS A 220 10.57 22.14 9.24
N LYS A 221 10.77 23.39 8.82
CA LYS A 221 10.11 23.98 7.65
C LYS A 221 10.27 23.08 6.41
N ALA A 222 9.17 22.85 5.70
CA ALA A 222 9.08 22.03 4.49
C ALA A 222 9.42 20.52 4.70
N ALA A 223 9.30 20.01 5.93
CA ALA A 223 9.51 18.59 6.20
C ALA A 223 8.35 17.69 5.75
N VAL A 224 7.12 18.22 5.68
CA VAL A 224 5.94 17.45 5.25
C VAL A 224 5.69 17.61 3.76
N ARG A 225 5.43 16.47 3.10
CA ARG A 225 5.11 16.38 1.68
C ARG A 225 4.38 15.06 1.37
N PRO A 226 3.70 14.96 0.22
CA PRO A 226 3.38 13.68 -0.39
C PRO A 226 4.62 12.79 -0.54
N LEU A 227 4.38 11.49 -0.61
CA LEU A 227 5.41 10.53 -0.96
C LEU A 227 5.84 10.74 -2.42
N THR A 228 7.07 10.40 -2.77
CA THR A 228 7.35 10.08 -4.17
C THR A 228 6.68 8.76 -4.52
N ALA A 229 6.43 8.50 -5.80
CA ALA A 229 5.87 7.22 -6.24
C ALA A 229 6.79 6.03 -5.90
N GLU A 230 8.11 6.24 -5.83
CA GLU A 230 9.07 5.24 -5.32
C GLU A 230 8.91 4.99 -3.84
N GLU A 231 8.80 6.03 -3.03
CA GLU A 231 8.56 5.91 -1.59
C GLU A 231 7.21 5.25 -1.30
N TRP A 232 6.18 5.58 -2.08
CA TRP A 232 4.85 5.02 -1.95
C TRP A 232 4.83 3.53 -2.26
N ASN A 233 5.46 3.11 -3.37
CA ASN A 233 5.56 1.70 -3.74
C ASN A 233 6.44 0.91 -2.76
N PHE A 234 7.57 1.49 -2.31
CA PHE A 234 8.40 0.90 -1.25
C PHE A 234 7.60 0.70 0.03
N PHE A 235 6.91 1.75 0.49
CA PHE A 235 6.13 1.73 1.72
C PHE A 235 4.99 0.71 1.64
N GLY A 236 4.25 0.64 0.53
CA GLY A 236 3.21 -0.37 0.36
C GLY A 236 3.75 -1.80 0.41
N ASN A 237 4.91 -2.07 -0.19
CA ASN A 237 5.55 -3.39 -0.09
C ASN A 237 5.98 -3.72 1.35
N ILE A 238 6.48 -2.74 2.10
CA ILE A 238 6.77 -2.90 3.54
C ILE A 238 5.51 -3.32 4.30
N LEU A 239 4.37 -2.65 4.09
CA LEU A 239 3.12 -2.98 4.79
C LEU A 239 2.64 -4.39 4.46
N LEU A 240 2.65 -4.78 3.18
CA LEU A 240 2.31 -6.14 2.76
C LEU A 240 3.24 -7.19 3.38
N GLU A 241 4.53 -6.90 3.46
CA GLU A 241 5.51 -7.79 4.03
C GLU A 241 5.36 -7.92 5.56
N LEU A 242 5.04 -6.83 6.27
CA LEU A 242 4.73 -6.87 7.69
C LEU A 242 3.45 -7.65 7.98
N ASN A 243 2.42 -7.51 7.13
CA ASN A 243 1.20 -8.34 7.20
C ASN A 243 1.57 -9.82 7.08
N ARG A 244 2.40 -10.17 6.08
CA ARG A 244 2.83 -11.54 5.81
C ARG A 244 3.67 -12.16 6.94
N LEU A 245 4.60 -11.39 7.52
CA LEU A 245 5.53 -11.89 8.53
C LEU A 245 4.93 -11.97 9.94
N HIS A 246 4.03 -11.04 10.27
CA HIS A 246 3.57 -10.86 11.64
C HIS A 246 2.06 -11.10 11.79
N GLY A 247 1.36 -11.47 10.72
CA GLY A 247 -0.10 -11.61 10.75
C GLY A 247 -0.78 -10.29 11.12
N THR A 248 -0.27 -9.17 10.63
CA THR A 248 -0.82 -7.84 10.95
C THR A 248 -1.88 -7.41 9.94
N LEU A 249 -2.62 -6.35 10.29
CA LEU A 249 -3.68 -5.76 9.48
C LEU A 249 -3.35 -4.33 9.02
N PHE A 250 -2.11 -4.09 8.58
CA PHE A 250 -1.78 -2.81 7.94
C PHE A 250 -2.54 -2.64 6.62
N PRO A 251 -2.81 -1.40 6.20
CA PRO A 251 -3.58 -1.15 4.99
C PRO A 251 -2.82 -1.62 3.73
N ASP A 252 -3.54 -2.32 2.86
CA ASP A 252 -3.08 -2.56 1.48
C ASP A 252 -3.34 -1.31 0.63
N LEU A 253 -2.24 -0.67 0.22
CA LEU A 253 -2.30 0.57 -0.54
C LEU A 253 -2.74 0.37 -2.00
N GLY A 254 -2.63 -0.85 -2.52
CA GLY A 254 -3.04 -1.20 -3.89
C GLY A 254 -4.47 -1.75 -4.00
N ALA A 255 -5.16 -1.96 -2.88
CA ALA A 255 -6.44 -2.68 -2.84
C ALA A 255 -7.68 -1.86 -3.23
N THR A 256 -7.57 -0.55 -3.46
CA THR A 256 -8.73 0.33 -3.73
C THR A 256 -8.63 1.06 -5.06
N ASN A 257 -9.77 1.53 -5.58
CA ASN A 257 -9.92 2.15 -6.90
C ASN A 257 -9.60 3.67 -6.95
N SER A 258 -9.21 4.26 -5.82
CA SER A 258 -8.76 5.66 -5.78
C SER A 258 -7.28 5.78 -6.18
N TRP A 259 -6.86 6.98 -6.50
CA TRP A 259 -5.47 7.35 -6.73
C TRP A 259 -4.93 8.20 -5.57
N GLU A 260 -3.60 8.24 -5.37
CA GLU A 260 -2.97 9.20 -4.46
C GLU A 260 -1.96 10.10 -5.20
N TRP A 261 -1.95 11.39 -4.85
CA TRP A 261 -0.95 12.35 -5.32
C TRP A 261 0.46 11.97 -4.88
N THR A 262 1.45 12.18 -5.76
CA THR A 262 2.88 12.03 -5.44
C THR A 262 3.68 13.28 -5.80
N GLU A 263 4.88 13.40 -5.23
CA GLU A 263 5.82 14.48 -5.56
C GLU A 263 6.33 14.47 -7.00
N ASN A 264 6.27 13.34 -7.69
CA ASN A 264 6.89 13.21 -9.00
C ASN A 264 6.13 14.08 -10.02
N ALA A 265 6.88 14.93 -10.71
CA ALA A 265 6.38 15.68 -11.86
C ALA A 265 6.25 14.75 -13.07
N TYR A 266 5.23 15.01 -13.90
CA TYR A 266 5.11 14.46 -15.24
C TYR A 266 4.97 15.64 -16.21
N GLY A 267 6.03 15.93 -16.98
CA GLY A 267 6.07 17.14 -17.80
C GLY A 267 5.91 18.43 -16.99
N SER A 268 5.27 19.45 -17.58
CA SER A 268 5.14 20.78 -16.99
C SER A 268 3.86 20.99 -16.16
N ALA A 269 2.76 20.30 -16.51
CA ALA A 269 1.43 20.56 -15.96
C ALA A 269 0.85 19.42 -15.11
N ASP A 270 1.42 18.21 -15.19
CA ASP A 270 0.87 17.03 -14.53
C ASP A 270 1.73 16.56 -13.35
N ARG A 271 1.11 15.73 -12.52
CA ARG A 271 1.78 14.92 -11.51
C ARG A 271 1.56 13.45 -11.75
N VAL A 272 2.53 12.67 -11.31
CA VAL A 272 2.37 11.24 -11.18
C VAL A 272 1.41 10.95 -10.02
N ILE A 273 0.50 10.03 -10.25
CA ILE A 273 -0.45 9.49 -9.28
C ILE A 273 -0.30 7.97 -9.23
N VAL A 274 -0.63 7.36 -8.09
CA VAL A 274 -0.38 5.93 -7.83
C VAL A 274 -1.56 5.22 -7.17
N GLY A 275 -1.59 3.89 -7.29
CA GLY A 275 -2.32 3.04 -6.35
C GLY A 275 -3.74 2.62 -6.71
N ASN A 276 -4.18 2.80 -7.96
CA ASN A 276 -5.50 2.33 -8.38
C ASN A 276 -5.48 0.83 -8.72
N ARG A 277 -6.29 0.04 -8.00
CA ARG A 277 -6.44 -1.41 -8.20
C ARG A 277 -6.76 -1.78 -9.64
N ASP A 278 -7.65 -1.03 -10.29
CA ASP A 278 -8.12 -1.33 -11.66
C ASP A 278 -7.00 -1.14 -12.71
N PHE A 279 -5.88 -0.53 -12.31
CA PHE A 279 -4.69 -0.29 -13.12
C PHE A 279 -3.45 -1.06 -12.63
N GLY A 280 -3.63 -2.05 -11.73
CA GLY A 280 -2.55 -2.88 -11.18
C GLY A 280 -2.17 -2.59 -9.73
N GLY A 281 -2.99 -1.82 -9.00
CA GLY A 281 -2.85 -1.63 -7.55
C GLY A 281 -1.51 -1.01 -7.18
N LEU A 282 -0.69 -1.74 -6.41
CA LEU A 282 0.61 -1.23 -5.94
C LEU A 282 1.61 -0.99 -7.08
N ALA A 283 1.41 -1.61 -8.25
CA ALA A 283 2.19 -1.36 -9.45
C ALA A 283 1.70 -0.14 -10.24
N ALA A 284 0.47 0.35 -9.99
CA ALA A 284 -0.19 1.32 -10.83
C ALA A 284 0.44 2.71 -10.70
N VAL A 285 0.87 3.26 -11.84
CA VAL A 285 1.38 4.62 -11.99
C VAL A 285 0.67 5.28 -13.18
N CYS A 286 0.19 6.50 -12.99
CA CYS A 286 -0.49 7.28 -14.04
C CYS A 286 -0.18 8.78 -13.85
N ARG A 287 -0.82 9.64 -14.65
CA ARG A 287 -0.71 11.10 -14.55
C ARG A 287 -2.06 11.73 -14.28
N SER A 288 -2.05 12.88 -13.61
CA SER A 288 -3.24 13.72 -13.46
C SER A 288 -2.86 15.19 -13.52
N TRP A 289 -3.79 15.99 -14.04
CA TRP A 289 -3.64 17.43 -14.19
C TRP A 289 -3.53 18.10 -12.82
N SER A 290 -2.44 18.81 -12.58
CA SER A 290 -2.09 19.28 -11.23
C SER A 290 -2.94 20.45 -10.68
N SER A 291 -3.45 21.33 -11.55
CA SER A 291 -4.23 22.51 -11.13
C SER A 291 -5.69 22.22 -10.77
N GLY A 292 -6.27 21.10 -11.24
CA GLY A 292 -7.66 20.76 -10.99
C GLY A 292 -7.83 20.00 -9.67
N PRO A 293 -8.87 20.28 -8.87
CA PRO A 293 -9.31 19.33 -7.86
C PRO A 293 -9.79 18.04 -8.54
N SER A 294 -9.55 16.89 -7.91
CA SER A 294 -9.98 15.59 -8.44
C SER A 294 -10.82 14.83 -7.41
N ASP A 295 -11.93 14.27 -7.86
CA ASP A 295 -12.83 13.46 -7.03
C ASP A 295 -12.26 12.08 -6.73
N PHE A 296 -11.24 11.63 -7.47
CA PHE A 296 -10.68 10.29 -7.36
C PHE A 296 -9.20 10.25 -6.97
N VAL A 297 -8.53 11.41 -6.86
CA VAL A 297 -7.15 11.50 -6.37
C VAL A 297 -7.15 12.07 -4.95
N GLY A 298 -6.84 11.23 -3.98
CA GLY A 298 -6.59 11.60 -2.59
C GLY A 298 -5.11 11.87 -2.33
N PHE A 299 -4.71 11.87 -1.06
CA PHE A 299 -3.29 12.01 -0.70
C PHE A 299 -2.96 11.40 0.65
N ARG A 300 -1.69 11.04 0.79
CA ARG A 300 -1.04 10.63 2.03
C ARG A 300 0.19 11.49 2.24
N LEU A 301 0.47 11.84 3.48
CA LEU A 301 1.60 12.66 3.84
C LEU A 301 2.70 11.84 4.51
N LEU A 302 3.91 12.29 4.22
CA LEU A 302 5.15 11.86 4.83
C LEU A 302 5.78 13.08 5.50
N GLY A 303 6.28 12.89 6.72
CA GLY A 303 7.05 13.87 7.46
C GLY A 303 8.49 13.43 7.59
N VAL A 304 9.43 14.21 7.06
CA VAL A 304 10.87 13.94 7.20
C VAL A 304 11.33 14.37 8.61
N LEU A 305 12.05 13.47 9.29
CA LEU A 305 12.56 13.68 10.65
C LEU A 305 13.99 14.24 10.67
#